data_AF-A0AB39CJH4-F1
#
_entry.id   AF-A0AB39CJH4-F1
#
_cell.length_a   1.000
_cell.length_b   1.000
_cell.length_c   1.000
_cell.angle_alpha   90.00
_cell.angle_beta   90.00
_cell.angle_gamma   90.00
#
_symmetry.space_group_name_H-M   'P 1'
#
loop_
_entity.id
_entity.type
_entity.pdbx_description
1 polymer ?
#
loop_
_entity_poly.entity_id
_entity_poly.type
_entity_poly.pdbx_seq_one_letter_code
_entity_poly.pdbx_strand_id
1 'polypeptide(L)'
;MRRPTATPGSAAARIAAWQHRAGRHGLPWQGTRDPYRIWLSEIMLQQTQAATVVPYYTRFLDLFPTVIDLADAPQDAVLQAWAGLGYYARARNLHRCAQALRDQFGGRFPARAAELAQLPGIGPSTAAAIAAFAFGERAPILDGNVRRVLARYFAVEGDPTAARTARQLWEHAQALLAAAPAELDMTAYTQGQMDLGATICTRTRPDCARCPLAPDCRARIENRQDELPAPRARRAQPLRHGWMLIAECERRVLLERRPDSGIWGGLWALPQFEDALALRAACASLSAASAPQAMAAVDHVFTHFRLRMHPCRLQLPDGAAPATGHADRAWVPVGELGAYGMPAPIARLLGSLYDDAPPPR
;
A
#
# COMPACT_ATOMS: atom_id res chain seq x y z
N MET A 1 -20.89 26.11 -39.89
CA MET A 1 -20.14 24.99 -40.52
C MET A 1 -19.42 24.22 -39.42
N ARG A 2 -19.91 23.03 -39.06
CA ARG A 2 -19.24 22.16 -38.08
C ARG A 2 -18.05 21.51 -38.78
N ARG A 3 -16.82 21.77 -38.32
CA ARG A 3 -15.66 20.93 -38.67
C ARG A 3 -15.86 19.57 -37.96
N PRO A 4 -15.92 18.44 -38.68
CA PRO A 4 -15.70 17.15 -38.07
C PRO A 4 -14.18 17.00 -37.89
N THR A 5 -13.66 17.27 -36.69
CA THR A 5 -12.26 16.96 -36.39
C THR A 5 -12.17 15.48 -36.07
N ALA A 6 -11.83 14.70 -37.11
CA ALA A 6 -11.41 13.32 -37.04
C ALA A 6 -10.37 13.10 -35.92
N THR A 7 -10.45 11.97 -35.22
CA THR A 7 -9.23 11.30 -34.75
C THR A 7 -9.42 9.78 -34.91
N PRO A 8 -9.31 9.24 -36.13
CA PRO A 8 -9.14 7.80 -36.33
C PRO A 8 -7.74 7.47 -35.80
N GLY A 9 -7.71 7.00 -34.55
CA GLY A 9 -6.52 6.51 -33.88
C GLY A 9 -6.92 5.38 -32.94
N SER A 10 -6.00 4.45 -32.69
CA SER A 10 -6.24 3.33 -31.77
C SER A 10 -6.66 3.85 -30.38
N ALA A 11 -7.33 3.01 -29.59
CA ALA A 11 -7.77 3.39 -28.25
C ALA A 11 -6.59 3.89 -27.39
N ALA A 12 -5.41 3.26 -27.53
CA ALA A 12 -4.19 3.67 -26.84
C ALA A 12 -3.74 5.10 -27.22
N ALA A 13 -3.77 5.44 -28.52
CA ALA A 13 -3.43 6.79 -28.98
C ALA A 13 -4.41 7.84 -28.43
N ARG A 14 -5.71 7.52 -28.36
CA ARG A 14 -6.72 8.41 -27.76
C ARG A 14 -6.51 8.61 -26.26
N ILE A 15 -6.09 7.56 -25.54
CA ILE A 15 -5.75 7.65 -24.11
C ILE A 15 -4.55 8.58 -23.90
N ALA A 16 -3.47 8.38 -24.65
CA ALA A 16 -2.27 9.22 -24.55
C ALA A 16 -2.59 10.70 -24.87
N ALA A 17 -3.29 10.94 -25.98
CA ALA A 17 -3.71 12.29 -26.37
C ALA A 17 -4.63 12.96 -25.33
N TRP A 18 -5.52 12.20 -24.69
CA TRP A 18 -6.33 12.69 -23.58
C TRP A 18 -5.50 13.02 -22.35
N GLN A 19 -4.52 12.18 -22.00
CA GLN A 19 -3.67 12.40 -20.84
C GLN A 19 -2.90 13.72 -20.95
N HIS A 20 -2.34 14.04 -22.12
CA HIS A 20 -1.67 15.32 -22.34
C HIS A 20 -2.57 16.55 -22.17
N ARG A 21 -3.87 16.42 -22.48
CA ARG A 21 -4.81 17.54 -22.51
C ARG A 21 -5.56 17.74 -21.21
N ALA A 22 -5.87 16.66 -20.51
CA ALA A 22 -6.82 16.65 -19.39
C ALA A 22 -6.46 15.64 -18.29
N GLY A 23 -5.33 14.93 -18.42
CA GLY A 23 -4.83 14.04 -17.38
C GLY A 23 -4.35 14.81 -16.15
N ARG A 24 -3.95 14.07 -15.11
CA ARG A 24 -3.36 14.67 -13.91
C ARG A 24 -1.89 14.97 -14.17
N HIS A 25 -1.48 16.17 -13.77
CA HIS A 25 -0.12 16.67 -13.85
C HIS A 25 0.30 17.29 -12.51
N GLY A 26 1.62 17.43 -12.29
CA GLY A 26 2.16 18.13 -11.13
C GLY A 26 2.27 17.30 -9.85
N LEU A 27 2.12 15.98 -9.92
CA LEU A 27 2.45 15.13 -8.77
C LEU A 27 3.98 15.06 -8.59
N PRO A 28 4.52 14.97 -7.36
CA PRO A 28 5.97 15.05 -7.10
C PRO A 28 6.83 13.99 -7.81
N TRP A 29 6.23 12.85 -8.15
CA TRP A 29 6.87 11.73 -8.86
C TRP A 29 6.67 11.77 -10.39
N GLN A 30 5.98 12.79 -10.91
CA GLN A 30 5.85 13.01 -12.36
C GLN A 30 6.96 13.94 -12.87
N GLY A 31 7.25 13.87 -14.18
CA GLY A 31 8.27 14.71 -14.82
C GLY A 31 9.72 14.30 -14.54
N THR A 32 9.93 13.18 -13.84
CA THR A 32 11.24 12.56 -13.64
C THR A 32 11.31 11.24 -14.42
N ARG A 33 12.53 10.82 -14.75
CA ARG A 33 12.85 9.46 -15.24
C ARG A 33 13.66 8.65 -14.23
N ASP A 34 13.85 9.17 -13.02
CA ASP A 34 14.56 8.47 -11.95
C ASP A 34 13.74 7.23 -11.51
N PRO A 35 14.24 6.01 -11.75
CA PRO A 35 13.51 4.80 -11.43
C PRO A 35 13.31 4.60 -9.92
N TYR A 36 14.20 5.11 -9.06
CA TYR A 36 14.04 5.02 -7.61
C TYR A 36 12.82 5.83 -7.15
N ARG A 37 12.75 7.08 -7.60
CA ARG A 37 11.63 8.00 -7.35
C ARG A 37 10.30 7.47 -7.89
N ILE A 38 10.30 6.92 -9.09
CA ILE A 38 9.10 6.35 -9.71
C ILE A 38 8.65 5.11 -8.93
N TRP A 39 9.55 4.15 -8.71
CA TRP A 39 9.27 2.92 -7.96
C TRP A 39 8.73 3.20 -6.57
N LEU A 40 9.35 4.11 -5.81
CA LEU A 40 8.89 4.47 -4.47
C LEU A 40 7.43 4.95 -4.50
N SER A 41 7.09 5.82 -5.44
CA SER A 41 5.72 6.33 -5.59
C SER A 41 4.73 5.23 -5.97
N GLU A 42 5.11 4.34 -6.90
CA GLU A 42 4.28 3.22 -7.34
C GLU A 42 3.98 2.25 -6.20
N ILE A 43 4.95 1.96 -5.32
CA ILE A 43 4.70 1.12 -4.14
C ILE A 43 3.81 1.84 -3.12
N MET A 44 4.04 3.14 -2.88
CA MET A 44 3.23 3.92 -1.95
C MET A 44 1.77 4.07 -2.42
N LEU A 45 1.52 4.19 -3.72
CA LEU A 45 0.17 4.35 -4.30
C LEU A 45 -0.66 3.06 -4.30
N GLN A 46 -0.08 1.90 -3.99
CA GLN A 46 -0.82 0.65 -3.87
C GLN A 46 -1.87 0.72 -2.76
N GLN A 47 -3.15 0.79 -3.13
CA GLN A 47 -4.27 0.91 -2.19
C GLN A 47 -4.18 2.16 -1.28
N THR A 48 -3.50 3.22 -1.74
CA THR A 48 -3.39 4.49 -1.01
C THR A 48 -3.64 5.65 -1.97
N GLN A 49 -4.35 6.68 -1.52
CA GLN A 49 -4.68 7.83 -2.36
C GLN A 49 -3.47 8.75 -2.53
N ALA A 50 -3.33 9.36 -3.72
CA ALA A 50 -2.21 10.24 -4.03
C ALA A 50 -2.03 11.39 -3.02
N ALA A 51 -3.13 12.02 -2.58
CA ALA A 51 -3.08 13.10 -1.59
C ALA A 51 -2.46 12.66 -0.25
N THR A 52 -2.72 11.43 0.18
CA THR A 52 -2.09 10.83 1.37
C THR A 52 -0.61 10.53 1.12
N VAL A 53 -0.25 10.10 -0.10
CA VAL A 53 1.14 9.69 -0.43
C VAL A 53 2.10 10.88 -0.53
N VAL A 54 1.67 12.04 -1.04
CA VAL A 54 2.55 13.22 -1.26
C VAL A 54 3.45 13.58 -0.06
N PRO A 55 2.93 13.77 1.18
CA PRO A 55 3.78 14.11 2.32
C PRO A 55 4.73 12.97 2.72
N TYR A 56 4.28 11.71 2.58
CA TYR A 56 5.12 10.54 2.87
C TYR A 56 6.27 10.42 1.88
N TYR A 57 5.97 10.53 0.59
CA TYR A 57 6.94 10.48 -0.50
C TYR A 57 8.08 11.49 -0.30
N THR A 58 7.72 12.73 0.02
CA THR A 58 8.70 13.81 0.24
C THR A 58 9.61 13.49 1.41
N ARG A 59 9.04 13.20 2.59
CA ARG A 59 9.80 12.85 3.80
C ARG A 59 10.68 11.60 3.60
N PHE A 60 10.18 10.62 2.87
CA PHE A 60 10.91 9.36 2.64
C PHE A 60 12.15 9.60 1.78
N LEU A 61 12.07 10.48 0.79
CA LEU A 61 13.22 10.88 -0.03
C LEU A 61 14.20 11.78 0.72
N ASP A 62 13.74 12.57 1.69
CA ASP A 62 14.64 13.35 2.56
C ASP A 62 15.47 12.43 3.46
N LEU A 63 14.87 11.34 3.96
CA LEU A 63 15.53 10.35 4.81
C LEU A 63 16.39 9.36 4.01
N PHE A 64 15.90 8.95 2.84
CA PHE A 64 16.55 7.96 1.98
C PHE A 64 16.64 8.54 0.55
N PRO A 65 17.63 9.39 0.25
CA PRO A 65 17.71 10.08 -1.04
C PRO A 65 17.94 9.14 -2.22
N THR A 66 18.63 8.02 -2.00
CA THR A 66 18.92 7.01 -3.02
C THR A 66 18.44 5.62 -2.60
N VAL A 67 18.39 4.70 -3.59
CA VAL A 67 18.09 3.29 -3.31
C VAL A 67 19.15 2.63 -2.42
N ILE A 68 20.40 3.11 -2.45
CA ILE A 68 21.48 2.60 -1.60
C ILE A 68 21.26 3.05 -0.16
N ASP A 69 20.92 4.33 0.06
CA ASP A 69 20.59 4.84 1.40
C ASP A 69 19.42 4.06 2.00
N LEU A 70 18.40 3.75 1.19
CA LEU A 70 17.28 2.91 1.62
C LEU A 70 17.72 1.47 1.93
N ALA A 71 18.59 0.88 1.13
CA ALA A 71 19.07 -0.50 1.32
C ALA A 71 19.92 -0.65 2.59
N ASP A 72 20.73 0.36 2.89
CA ASP A 72 21.66 0.39 4.03
C ASP A 72 20.98 0.80 5.34
N ALA A 73 19.81 1.44 5.26
CA ALA A 73 19.04 1.84 6.43
C ALA A 73 18.60 0.64 7.29
N PRO A 74 18.60 0.77 8.63
CA PRO A 74 17.96 -0.21 9.51
C PRO A 74 16.47 -0.37 9.19
N GLN A 75 15.96 -1.61 9.25
CA GLN A 75 14.55 -1.89 8.96
C GLN A 75 13.59 -1.05 9.81
N ASP A 76 13.91 -0.85 11.09
CA ASP A 76 13.08 -0.06 12.01
C ASP A 76 12.93 1.39 11.55
N ALA A 77 13.99 2.00 11.02
CA ALA A 77 13.93 3.36 10.47
C ALA A 77 13.01 3.43 9.23
N VAL A 78 13.07 2.42 8.37
CA VAL A 78 12.20 2.31 7.18
C VAL A 78 10.74 2.14 7.59
N LEU A 79 10.46 1.27 8.57
CA LEU A 79 9.11 1.04 9.09
C LEU A 79 8.55 2.27 9.81
N GLN A 80 9.40 3.00 10.52
CA GLN A 80 9.04 4.27 11.16
C GLN A 80 8.67 5.33 10.11
N ALA A 81 9.47 5.48 9.05
CA ALA A 81 9.18 6.41 7.96
C ALA A 81 7.86 6.07 7.23
N TRP A 82 7.48 4.79 7.19
CA TRP A 82 6.25 4.27 6.59
C TRP A 82 5.03 4.27 7.54
N ALA A 83 5.24 4.45 8.85
CA ALA A 83 4.17 4.38 9.84
C ALA A 83 3.02 5.34 9.52
N GLY A 84 1.79 4.83 9.51
CA GLY A 84 0.58 5.57 9.12
C GLY A 84 0.10 5.30 7.69
N LEU A 85 0.99 4.89 6.76
CA LEU A 85 0.60 4.61 5.36
C LEU A 85 -0.12 3.26 5.17
N GLY A 86 -0.08 2.38 6.18
CA GLY A 86 -0.72 1.07 6.18
C GLY A 86 -0.07 0.04 5.24
N TYR A 87 -0.56 -1.20 5.30
CA TYR A 87 -0.04 -2.34 4.52
C TYR A 87 1.49 -2.49 4.61
N TYR A 88 2.03 -2.60 5.83
CA TYR A 88 3.47 -2.61 6.13
C TYR A 88 4.29 -3.71 5.45
N ALA A 89 3.65 -4.75 4.92
CA ALA A 89 4.32 -5.71 4.03
C ALA A 89 4.93 -5.01 2.80
N ARG A 90 4.33 -3.90 2.34
CA ARG A 90 4.89 -3.05 1.28
C ARG A 90 6.22 -2.44 1.69
N ALA A 91 6.32 -1.86 2.89
CA ALA A 91 7.57 -1.28 3.39
C ALA A 91 8.68 -2.32 3.52
N ARG A 92 8.37 -3.50 4.08
CA ARG A 92 9.35 -4.60 4.19
C ARG A 92 9.79 -5.12 2.82
N ASN A 93 8.85 -5.28 1.88
CA ASN A 93 9.20 -5.70 0.53
C ASN A 93 9.98 -4.63 -0.23
N LEU A 94 9.64 -3.35 -0.05
CA LEU A 94 10.38 -2.20 -0.58
C LEU A 94 11.83 -2.25 -0.09
N HIS A 95 12.04 -2.42 1.22
CA HIS A 95 13.38 -2.49 1.80
C HIS A 95 14.18 -3.69 1.28
N ARG A 96 13.58 -4.90 1.26
CA ARG A 96 14.20 -6.10 0.69
C ARG A 96 14.53 -5.93 -0.80
N CYS A 97 13.69 -5.23 -1.55
CA CYS A 97 13.94 -4.92 -2.95
C CYS A 97 15.10 -3.93 -3.11
N ALA A 98 15.20 -2.90 -2.26
CA ALA A 98 16.34 -1.99 -2.26
C ALA A 98 17.65 -2.75 -1.99
N GLN A 99 17.64 -3.67 -1.02
CA GLN A 99 18.78 -4.55 -0.72
C GLN A 99 19.12 -5.45 -1.92
N ALA A 100 18.13 -6.08 -2.55
CA ALA A 100 18.35 -6.87 -3.76
C ALA A 100 18.95 -6.04 -4.90
N LEU A 101 18.50 -4.79 -5.08
CA LEU A 101 19.04 -3.87 -6.08
C LEU A 101 20.50 -3.50 -5.77
N ARG A 102 20.84 -3.20 -4.51
CA ARG A 102 22.23 -2.96 -4.09
C ARG A 102 23.10 -4.19 -4.36
N ASP A 103 22.67 -5.35 -3.86
CA ASP A 103 23.49 -6.56 -3.79
C ASP A 103 23.64 -7.25 -5.15
N GLN A 104 22.60 -7.23 -6.00
CA GLN A 104 22.56 -7.97 -7.27
C GLN A 104 22.71 -7.08 -8.50
N PHE A 105 22.34 -5.79 -8.40
CA PHE A 105 22.31 -4.87 -9.54
C PHE A 105 23.16 -3.60 -9.32
N GLY A 106 23.97 -3.54 -8.26
CA GLY A 106 24.86 -2.41 -7.97
C GLY A 106 24.11 -1.08 -7.78
N GLY A 107 22.88 -1.14 -7.23
CA GLY A 107 22.01 0.01 -7.00
C GLY A 107 21.29 0.51 -8.26
N ARG A 108 21.33 -0.23 -9.37
CA ARG A 108 20.67 0.16 -10.63
C ARG A 108 19.40 -0.63 -10.85
N PHE A 109 18.34 0.04 -11.27
CA PHE A 109 17.11 -0.63 -11.68
C PHE A 109 17.27 -1.26 -13.06
N PRO A 110 16.88 -2.53 -13.26
CA PRO A 110 16.84 -3.12 -14.59
C PRO A 110 15.79 -2.41 -15.46
N ALA A 111 16.08 -2.31 -16.76
CA ALA A 111 15.24 -1.53 -17.68
C ALA A 111 13.99 -2.28 -18.16
N ARG A 112 13.97 -3.61 -18.03
CA ARG A 112 12.88 -4.47 -18.53
C ARG A 112 11.91 -4.82 -17.41
N ALA A 113 10.62 -4.71 -17.71
CA ALA A 113 9.52 -5.10 -16.84
C ALA A 113 9.63 -6.56 -16.41
N ALA A 114 10.10 -7.45 -17.29
CA ALA A 114 10.30 -8.85 -16.98
C ALA A 114 11.35 -9.08 -15.88
N GLU A 115 12.40 -8.26 -15.84
CA GLU A 115 13.46 -8.32 -14.82
C GLU A 115 12.99 -7.64 -13.53
N LEU A 116 12.36 -6.46 -13.64
CA LEU A 116 11.78 -5.74 -12.51
C LEU A 116 10.74 -6.60 -11.75
N ALA A 117 9.94 -7.41 -12.46
CA ALA A 117 8.94 -8.29 -11.86
C ALA A 117 9.52 -9.45 -11.02
N GLN A 118 10.83 -9.70 -11.10
CA GLN A 118 11.51 -10.70 -10.27
C GLN A 118 11.90 -10.14 -8.90
N LEU A 119 11.90 -8.81 -8.73
CA LEU A 119 12.30 -8.15 -7.50
C LEU A 119 11.21 -8.23 -6.42
N PRO A 120 11.59 -8.32 -5.13
CA PRO A 120 10.65 -8.44 -4.03
C PRO A 120 9.56 -7.35 -4.03
N GLY A 121 8.29 -7.76 -4.00
CA GLY A 121 7.15 -6.83 -3.91
C GLY A 121 6.81 -6.08 -5.20
N ILE A 122 7.50 -6.35 -6.32
CA ILE A 122 7.16 -5.80 -7.62
C ILE A 122 6.35 -6.84 -8.40
N GLY A 123 5.04 -6.59 -8.54
CA GLY A 123 4.19 -7.41 -9.40
C GLY A 123 4.28 -7.02 -10.89
N PRO A 124 3.75 -7.84 -11.82
CA PRO A 124 3.88 -7.60 -13.26
C PRO A 124 3.39 -6.22 -13.73
N SER A 125 2.26 -5.74 -13.19
CA SER A 125 1.73 -4.42 -13.54
C SER A 125 2.59 -3.27 -13.01
N THR A 126 3.17 -3.42 -11.81
CA THR A 126 4.04 -2.40 -11.22
C THR A 126 5.37 -2.35 -11.96
N ALA A 127 5.92 -3.52 -12.33
CA ALA A 127 7.11 -3.62 -13.16
C ALA A 127 6.93 -2.91 -14.51
N ALA A 128 5.81 -3.17 -15.19
CA ALA A 128 5.47 -2.51 -16.46
C ALA A 128 5.31 -0.99 -16.31
N ALA A 129 4.69 -0.52 -15.22
CA ALA A 129 4.56 0.91 -14.94
C ALA A 129 5.93 1.58 -14.75
N ILE A 130 6.78 1.00 -13.90
CA ILE A 130 8.14 1.52 -13.66
C ILE A 130 8.94 1.55 -14.97
N ALA A 131 8.91 0.46 -15.74
CA ALA A 131 9.66 0.40 -16.99
C ALA A 131 9.16 1.39 -18.05
N ALA A 132 7.84 1.57 -18.16
CA ALA A 132 7.26 2.55 -19.05
C ALA A 132 7.63 3.99 -18.66
N PHE A 133 7.58 4.33 -17.36
CA PHE A 133 7.86 5.68 -16.88
C PHE A 133 9.35 6.03 -16.88
N ALA A 134 10.21 5.13 -16.41
CA ALA A 134 11.64 5.38 -16.29
C ALA A 134 12.40 5.18 -17.62
N PHE A 135 12.02 4.15 -18.38
CA PHE A 135 12.79 3.67 -19.53
C PHE A 135 12.02 3.70 -20.85
N GLY A 136 10.75 4.11 -20.84
CA GLY A 136 9.92 4.15 -22.06
C GLY A 136 9.56 2.77 -22.60
N GLU A 137 9.67 1.70 -21.81
CA GLU A 137 9.36 0.36 -22.29
C GLU A 137 7.88 0.25 -22.70
N ARG A 138 7.65 -0.38 -23.87
CA ARG A 138 6.31 -0.73 -24.33
C ARG A 138 5.78 -1.97 -23.61
N ALA A 139 5.26 -1.78 -22.40
CA ALA A 139 4.62 -2.84 -21.61
C ALA A 139 3.22 -2.41 -21.14
N PRO A 140 2.20 -3.29 -21.22
CA PRO A 140 0.88 -2.98 -20.69
C PRO A 140 0.85 -3.07 -19.17
N ILE A 141 -0.01 -2.28 -18.54
CA ILE A 141 -0.30 -2.33 -17.10
C ILE A 141 -1.71 -2.88 -16.86
N LEU A 142 -1.96 -3.39 -15.65
CA LEU A 142 -3.27 -3.93 -15.25
C LEU A 142 -3.52 -3.80 -13.73
N ASP A 143 -3.48 -2.56 -13.24
CA ASP A 143 -3.85 -2.21 -11.87
C ASP A 143 -5.39 -2.26 -11.66
N GLY A 144 -5.87 -1.93 -10.46
CA GLY A 144 -7.31 -1.94 -10.17
C GLY A 144 -8.12 -0.92 -10.99
N ASN A 145 -7.51 0.18 -11.43
CA ASN A 145 -8.15 1.19 -12.26
C ASN A 145 -8.27 0.71 -13.71
N VAL A 146 -7.17 0.22 -14.28
CA VAL A 146 -7.11 -0.31 -15.64
C VAL A 146 -8.00 -1.54 -15.78
N ARG A 147 -8.03 -2.45 -14.80
CA ARG A 147 -8.97 -3.59 -14.81
C ARG A 147 -10.41 -3.18 -15.02
N ARG A 148 -10.87 -2.15 -14.29
CA ARG A 148 -12.24 -1.62 -14.42
C ARG A 148 -12.47 -0.97 -15.78
N VAL A 149 -11.52 -0.16 -16.25
CA VAL A 149 -11.60 0.48 -17.56
C VAL A 149 -11.71 -0.57 -18.66
N LEU A 150 -10.83 -1.56 -18.68
CA LEU A 150 -10.81 -2.61 -19.70
C LEU A 150 -12.02 -3.54 -19.60
N ALA A 151 -12.46 -3.90 -18.38
CA ALA A 151 -13.66 -4.71 -18.21
C ALA A 151 -14.90 -4.01 -18.79
N ARG A 152 -15.03 -2.70 -18.59
CA ARG A 152 -16.13 -1.92 -19.19
C ARG A 152 -15.95 -1.73 -20.69
N TYR A 153 -14.73 -1.40 -21.13
CA TYR A 153 -14.45 -1.12 -22.53
C TYR A 153 -14.74 -2.34 -23.43
N PHE A 154 -14.36 -3.53 -22.98
CA PHE A 154 -14.56 -4.80 -23.70
C PHE A 154 -15.77 -5.62 -23.23
N ALA A 155 -16.58 -5.10 -22.30
CA ALA A 155 -17.69 -5.82 -21.67
C ALA A 155 -17.30 -7.20 -21.09
N VAL A 156 -16.14 -7.27 -20.42
CA VAL A 156 -15.65 -8.51 -19.79
C VAL A 156 -16.39 -8.75 -18.49
N GLU A 157 -17.05 -9.91 -18.41
CA GLU A 157 -17.82 -10.33 -17.24
C GLU A 157 -16.97 -11.04 -16.18
N GLY A 158 -17.45 -11.00 -14.94
CA GLY A 158 -16.84 -11.68 -13.80
C GLY A 158 -15.92 -10.81 -12.94
N ASP A 159 -15.46 -11.39 -11.84
CA ASP A 159 -14.54 -10.76 -10.90
C ASP A 159 -13.20 -10.49 -11.59
N PRO A 160 -12.74 -9.23 -11.69
CA PRO A 160 -11.52 -8.88 -12.42
C PRO A 160 -10.23 -9.42 -11.75
N THR A 161 -10.35 -9.99 -10.55
CA THR A 161 -9.27 -10.65 -9.81
C THR A 161 -9.29 -12.18 -9.95
N ALA A 162 -10.37 -12.77 -10.47
CA ALA A 162 -10.42 -14.19 -10.76
C ALA A 162 -9.44 -14.55 -11.89
N ALA A 163 -8.75 -15.69 -11.78
CA ALA A 163 -7.65 -16.05 -12.67
C ALA A 163 -8.02 -16.01 -14.16
N ARG A 164 -9.20 -16.52 -14.52
CA ARG A 164 -9.71 -16.52 -15.91
C ARG A 164 -9.94 -15.08 -16.42
N THR A 165 -10.71 -14.28 -15.69
CA THR A 165 -11.02 -12.89 -16.07
C THR A 165 -9.76 -12.02 -16.09
N ALA A 166 -8.85 -12.20 -15.12
CA ALA A 166 -7.58 -11.49 -15.08
C ALA A 166 -6.70 -11.80 -16.30
N ARG A 167 -6.67 -13.06 -16.78
CA ARG A 167 -5.95 -13.45 -17.99
C ARG A 167 -6.53 -12.78 -19.23
N GLN A 168 -7.85 -12.82 -19.39
CA GLN A 168 -8.54 -12.16 -20.50
C GLN A 168 -8.27 -10.65 -20.53
N LEU A 169 -8.27 -9.99 -19.36
CA LEU A 169 -7.95 -8.56 -19.28
C LEU A 169 -6.49 -8.25 -19.66
N TRP A 170 -5.54 -9.15 -19.33
CA TRP A 170 -4.15 -9.03 -19.79
C TRP A 170 -4.03 -9.17 -21.31
N GLU A 171 -4.72 -10.15 -21.91
CA GLU A 171 -4.77 -10.34 -23.37
C GLU A 171 -5.31 -9.08 -24.07
N HIS A 172 -6.38 -8.50 -23.54
CA HIS A 172 -6.92 -7.23 -24.03
C HIS A 172 -5.94 -6.05 -23.90
N ALA A 173 -5.24 -5.93 -22.77
CA ALA A 173 -4.23 -4.88 -22.57
C ALA A 173 -3.07 -5.03 -23.57
N GLN A 174 -2.62 -6.26 -23.82
CA GLN A 174 -1.59 -6.55 -24.82
C GLN A 174 -2.06 -6.22 -26.23
N ALA A 175 -3.28 -6.64 -26.60
CA ALA A 175 -3.85 -6.38 -27.92
C ALA A 175 -4.01 -4.87 -28.20
N LEU A 176 -4.43 -4.10 -27.19
CA LEU A 176 -4.52 -2.63 -27.29
C LEU A 176 -3.17 -1.98 -27.58
N LEU A 177 -2.10 -2.45 -26.93
CA LEU A 177 -0.77 -1.91 -27.12
C LEU A 177 -0.13 -2.39 -28.44
N ALA A 178 -0.41 -3.62 -28.86
CA ALA A 178 0.05 -4.19 -30.13
C ALA A 178 -0.56 -3.45 -31.34
N ALA A 179 -1.83 -3.02 -31.22
CA ALA A 179 -2.52 -2.23 -32.24
C ALA A 179 -2.18 -0.73 -32.20
N ALA A 180 -1.32 -0.29 -31.27
CA ALA A 180 -0.95 1.11 -31.13
C ALA A 180 0.26 1.49 -32.02
N PRO A 181 0.36 2.75 -32.48
CA PRO A 181 1.52 3.23 -33.23
C PRO A 181 2.84 2.92 -32.51
N ALA A 182 3.92 2.70 -33.27
CA ALA A 182 5.23 2.39 -32.72
C ALA A 182 5.79 3.55 -31.87
N GLU A 183 5.45 4.78 -32.26
CA GLU A 183 5.86 6.06 -31.66
C GLU A 183 4.93 6.53 -30.53
N LEU A 184 4.02 5.66 -30.05
CA LEU A 184 3.14 5.98 -28.91
C LEU A 184 3.96 6.44 -27.70
N ASP A 185 3.62 7.61 -27.14
CA ASP A 185 4.14 8.04 -25.84
C ASP A 185 3.67 7.08 -24.74
N MET A 186 4.56 6.18 -24.33
CA MET A 186 4.29 5.18 -23.30
C MET A 186 4.06 5.79 -21.93
N THR A 187 4.68 6.93 -21.61
CA THR A 187 4.47 7.61 -20.32
C THR A 187 3.05 8.17 -20.27
N ALA A 188 2.65 8.90 -21.30
CA ALA A 188 1.30 9.47 -21.40
C ALA A 188 0.22 8.39 -21.47
N TYR A 189 0.46 7.31 -22.24
CA TYR A 189 -0.47 6.18 -22.31
C TYR A 189 -0.64 5.48 -20.96
N THR A 190 0.47 5.14 -20.28
CA THR A 190 0.45 4.43 -19.00
C THR A 190 -0.24 5.26 -17.91
N GLN A 191 0.16 6.52 -17.76
CA GLN A 191 -0.49 7.45 -16.83
C GLN A 191 -1.96 7.68 -17.20
N GLY A 192 -2.26 7.79 -18.49
CA GLY A 192 -3.61 8.02 -19.00
C GLY A 192 -4.57 6.89 -18.64
N GLN A 193 -4.12 5.63 -18.72
CA GLN A 193 -4.95 4.50 -18.28
C GLN A 193 -5.29 4.56 -16.79
N MET A 194 -4.31 4.89 -15.94
CA MET A 194 -4.51 5.03 -14.50
C MET A 194 -5.44 6.22 -14.18
N ASP A 195 -5.20 7.37 -14.81
CA ASP A 195 -5.96 8.60 -14.63
C ASP A 195 -7.41 8.45 -15.08
N LEU A 196 -7.65 7.77 -16.20
CA LEU A 196 -9.00 7.47 -16.67
C LEU A 196 -9.78 6.69 -15.63
N GLY A 197 -9.22 5.61 -15.09
CA GLY A 197 -9.90 4.86 -14.04
C GLY A 197 -10.09 5.68 -12.76
N ALA A 198 -9.11 6.51 -12.39
CA ALA A 198 -9.17 7.31 -11.18
C ALA A 198 -10.19 8.47 -11.24
N THR A 199 -10.37 9.10 -12.41
CA THR A 199 -11.09 10.39 -12.51
C THR A 199 -12.29 10.38 -13.45
N ILE A 200 -12.35 9.48 -14.44
CA ILE A 200 -13.41 9.45 -15.47
C ILE A 200 -14.25 8.19 -15.34
N CYS A 201 -13.64 7.03 -15.53
CA CYS A 201 -14.26 5.71 -15.42
C CYS A 201 -14.24 5.24 -13.95
N THR A 202 -14.81 6.05 -13.07
CA THR A 202 -14.88 5.81 -11.62
C THR A 202 -15.80 4.65 -11.30
N ARG A 203 -15.67 4.07 -10.09
CA ARG A 203 -16.48 2.91 -9.67
C ARG A 203 -17.98 3.18 -9.78
N THR A 204 -18.41 4.35 -9.31
CA THR A 204 -19.80 4.79 -9.28
C THR A 204 -19.94 6.07 -10.08
N ARG A 205 -20.97 6.15 -10.94
CA ARG A 205 -21.26 7.34 -11.77
C ARG A 205 -20.08 7.75 -12.67
N PRO A 206 -19.60 6.89 -13.58
CA PRO A 206 -18.52 7.24 -14.49
C PRO A 206 -18.92 8.37 -15.45
N ASP A 207 -18.02 9.32 -15.69
CA ASP A 207 -18.21 10.44 -16.60
C ASP A 207 -18.00 10.01 -18.07
N CYS A 208 -18.93 9.21 -18.58
CA CYS A 208 -18.85 8.65 -19.93
C CYS A 208 -18.89 9.73 -21.02
N ALA A 209 -19.45 10.90 -20.75
CA ALA A 209 -19.52 12.00 -21.71
C ALA A 209 -18.13 12.59 -21.99
N ARG A 210 -17.24 12.61 -20.99
CA ARG A 210 -15.87 13.10 -21.11
C ARG A 210 -14.82 12.02 -21.38
N CYS A 211 -15.24 10.76 -21.50
CA CYS A 211 -14.34 9.64 -21.69
C CYS A 211 -13.83 9.55 -23.14
N PRO A 212 -12.51 9.51 -23.40
CA PRO A 212 -11.95 9.39 -24.76
C PRO A 212 -12.20 8.03 -25.41
N LEU A 213 -12.63 7.04 -24.62
CA LEU A 213 -12.98 5.69 -25.07
C LEU A 213 -14.49 5.52 -25.30
N ALA A 214 -15.29 6.55 -25.01
CA ALA A 214 -16.74 6.45 -25.01
C ALA A 214 -17.37 6.00 -26.34
N PRO A 215 -16.84 6.35 -27.53
CA PRO A 215 -17.44 5.91 -28.80
C PRO A 215 -17.45 4.38 -28.97
N ASP A 216 -16.41 3.70 -28.49
CA ASP A 216 -16.20 2.27 -28.74
C ASP A 216 -16.41 1.40 -27.48
N CYS A 217 -16.75 2.02 -26.34
CA CYS A 217 -16.89 1.33 -25.06
C CYS A 217 -18.16 0.46 -25.04
N ARG A 218 -17.99 -0.86 -25.01
CA ARG A 218 -19.11 -1.82 -25.02
C ARG A 218 -20.07 -1.65 -23.86
N ALA A 219 -19.56 -1.49 -22.62
CA ALA A 219 -20.42 -1.24 -21.48
C ALA A 219 -21.22 0.06 -21.61
N ARG A 220 -20.73 1.07 -22.34
CA ARG A 220 -21.50 2.29 -22.61
C ARG A 220 -22.60 2.06 -23.63
N ILE A 221 -22.27 1.37 -24.72
CA ILE A 221 -23.23 1.03 -25.78
C ILE A 221 -24.37 0.17 -25.22
N GLU A 222 -24.05 -0.72 -24.29
CA GLU A 222 -24.99 -1.67 -23.67
C GLU A 222 -25.61 -1.16 -22.35
N ASN A 223 -25.22 0.04 -21.87
CA ASN A 223 -25.65 0.62 -20.58
C ASN A 223 -25.36 -0.25 -19.34
N ARG A 224 -24.19 -0.91 -19.30
CA ARG A 224 -23.74 -1.85 -18.25
C ARG A 224 -22.58 -1.33 -17.40
N GLN A 225 -22.31 -0.02 -17.41
CA GLN A 225 -21.14 0.54 -16.69
C GLN A 225 -21.24 0.35 -15.17
N ASP A 226 -22.45 0.37 -14.61
CA ASP A 226 -22.68 0.18 -13.18
C ASP A 226 -22.67 -1.30 -12.77
N GLU A 227 -22.80 -2.23 -13.73
CA GLU A 227 -22.71 -3.68 -13.51
C GLU A 227 -21.27 -4.20 -13.59
N LEU A 228 -20.44 -3.56 -14.43
CA LEU A 228 -19.10 -4.04 -14.76
C LEU A 228 -18.00 -3.23 -14.07
N PRO A 229 -16.93 -3.90 -13.59
CA PRO A 229 -16.78 -5.35 -13.49
C PRO A 229 -17.61 -5.94 -12.35
N ALA A 230 -17.91 -7.24 -12.41
CA ALA A 230 -18.68 -7.89 -11.35
C ALA A 230 -17.92 -7.81 -10.01
N PRO A 231 -18.61 -7.53 -8.90
CA PRO A 231 -17.96 -7.46 -7.60
C PRO A 231 -17.42 -8.83 -7.20
N ARG A 232 -16.28 -8.84 -6.53
CA ARG A 232 -15.78 -10.04 -5.87
C ARG A 232 -16.78 -10.49 -4.82
N ALA A 233 -17.07 -11.79 -4.79
CA ALA A 233 -17.90 -12.40 -3.75
C ALA A 233 -17.30 -12.11 -2.37
N ARG A 234 -18.10 -11.48 -1.49
CA ARG A 234 -17.67 -11.19 -0.12
C ARG A 234 -17.57 -12.50 0.65
N ARG A 235 -16.37 -12.81 1.14
CA ARG A 235 -16.19 -13.89 2.12
C ARG A 235 -16.57 -13.36 3.50
N ALA A 236 -17.10 -14.24 4.36
CA ALA A 236 -17.25 -13.93 5.77
C ALA A 236 -15.88 -13.49 6.34
N GLN A 237 -15.85 -12.35 7.04
CA GLN A 237 -14.65 -11.89 7.71
C GLN A 237 -14.61 -12.54 9.09
N PRO A 238 -13.68 -13.47 9.37
CA PRO A 238 -13.59 -14.07 10.69
C PRO A 238 -13.28 -12.99 11.74
N LEU A 239 -13.90 -13.13 12.92
CA LEU A 239 -13.53 -12.36 14.10
C LEU A 239 -12.38 -13.08 14.80
N ARG A 240 -11.25 -12.40 14.93
CA ARG A 240 -10.10 -12.84 15.72
C ARG A 240 -10.06 -12.03 17.01
N HIS A 241 -9.58 -12.67 18.07
CA HIS A 241 -9.39 -12.03 19.36
C HIS A 241 -7.89 -11.90 19.65
N GLY A 242 -7.51 -10.86 20.38
CA GLY A 242 -6.14 -10.70 20.86
C GLY A 242 -6.12 -9.97 22.19
N TRP A 243 -5.47 -10.55 23.19
CA TRP A 243 -5.34 -9.95 24.52
C TRP A 243 -4.03 -9.19 24.58
N MET A 244 -4.11 -7.90 24.86
CA MET A 244 -2.97 -6.98 24.75
C MET A 244 -2.56 -6.54 26.14
N LEU A 245 -1.30 -6.76 26.53
CA LEU A 245 -0.78 -6.31 27.81
C LEU A 245 -0.16 -4.92 27.69
N ILE A 246 -0.70 -3.97 28.43
CA ILE A 246 -0.09 -2.65 28.66
C ILE A 246 0.62 -2.75 30.00
N ALA A 247 1.87 -3.20 29.99
CA ALA A 247 2.70 -3.21 31.19
C ALA A 247 3.44 -1.89 31.32
N GLU A 248 3.34 -1.26 32.49
CA GLU A 248 3.90 0.05 32.80
C GLU A 248 4.84 -0.01 34.00
N CYS A 249 5.96 0.69 33.90
CA CYS A 249 6.92 0.88 34.99
C CYS A 249 7.63 2.22 34.76
N GLU A 250 7.68 3.10 35.76
CA GLU A 250 8.43 4.38 35.68
C GLU A 250 8.15 5.21 34.41
N ARG A 251 6.87 5.36 34.04
CA ARG A 251 6.43 6.03 32.78
C ARG A 251 7.02 5.43 31.50
N ARG A 252 7.35 4.14 31.52
CA ARG A 252 7.71 3.34 30.35
C ARG A 252 6.65 2.29 30.10
N VAL A 253 6.45 1.95 28.83
CA VAL A 253 5.54 0.90 28.39
C VAL A 253 6.34 -0.22 27.76
N LEU A 254 6.03 -1.47 28.10
CA LEU A 254 6.63 -2.62 27.44
C LEU A 254 6.06 -2.77 26.03
N LEU A 255 6.93 -2.70 25.04
CA LEU A 255 6.63 -3.05 23.65
C LEU A 255 7.38 -4.32 23.25
N GLU A 256 6.82 -5.03 22.28
CA GLU A 256 7.39 -6.21 21.65
C GLU A 256 7.38 -6.04 20.12
N ARG A 257 8.52 -6.35 19.49
CA ARG A 257 8.65 -6.42 18.04
C ARG A 257 7.94 -7.67 17.52
N ARG A 258 7.00 -7.47 16.61
CA ARG A 258 6.25 -8.55 15.97
C ARG A 258 7.17 -9.32 15.00
N PRO A 259 7.02 -10.66 14.87
CA PRO A 259 7.70 -11.42 13.84
C PRO A 259 7.48 -10.84 12.44
N ASP A 260 8.43 -10.98 11.51
CA ASP A 260 8.29 -10.40 10.16
C ASP A 260 7.08 -10.94 9.36
N SER A 261 6.58 -12.11 9.74
CA SER A 261 5.39 -12.74 9.17
C SER A 261 4.14 -12.49 10.03
N GLY A 262 2.98 -12.53 9.39
CA GLY A 262 1.69 -12.34 10.07
C GLY A 262 1.29 -10.87 10.26
N ILE A 263 0.44 -10.63 11.26
CA ILE A 263 -0.14 -9.32 11.51
C ILE A 263 0.93 -8.35 12.03
N TRP A 264 0.98 -7.15 11.43
CA TRP A 264 1.90 -6.08 11.82
C TRP A 264 3.38 -6.47 11.79
N GLY A 265 3.79 -7.41 10.92
CA GLY A 265 5.13 -7.96 11.03
C GLY A 265 6.26 -6.93 10.97
N GLY A 266 7.25 -7.10 11.84
CA GLY A 266 8.37 -6.17 12.04
C GLY A 266 8.04 -4.90 12.82
N LEU A 267 6.76 -4.59 13.09
CA LEU A 267 6.39 -3.42 13.90
C LEU A 267 6.49 -3.70 15.38
N TRP A 268 6.64 -2.63 16.15
CA TRP A 268 6.52 -2.64 17.60
C TRP A 268 5.04 -2.58 17.99
N ALA A 269 4.61 -3.43 18.92
CA ALA A 269 3.25 -3.48 19.42
C ALA A 269 3.24 -3.84 20.91
N LEU A 270 2.06 -3.81 21.52
CA LEU A 270 1.89 -4.39 22.85
C LEU A 270 2.08 -5.91 22.80
N PRO A 271 2.69 -6.53 23.83
CA PRO A 271 2.69 -7.98 23.97
C PRO A 271 1.28 -8.54 23.83
N GLN A 272 1.12 -9.49 22.91
CA GLN A 272 -0.18 -10.05 22.54
C GLN A 272 -0.25 -11.54 22.91
N PHE A 273 -1.38 -11.93 23.48
CA PHE A 273 -1.68 -13.28 23.90
C PHE A 273 -2.94 -13.83 23.21
N GLU A 274 -3.02 -15.15 23.10
CA GLU A 274 -4.13 -15.86 22.46
C GLU A 274 -5.42 -15.80 23.29
N ASP A 275 -5.30 -15.73 24.62
CA ASP A 275 -6.42 -15.64 25.55
C ASP A 275 -6.06 -14.90 26.86
N ALA A 276 -7.06 -14.70 27.71
CA ALA A 276 -6.89 -14.05 29.01
C ALA A 276 -6.03 -14.86 30.01
N LEU A 277 -6.00 -16.19 29.88
CA LEU A 277 -5.26 -17.06 30.78
C LEU A 277 -3.75 -16.93 30.51
N ALA A 278 -3.35 -16.98 29.25
CA ALA A 278 -1.98 -16.76 28.79
C ALA A 278 -1.48 -15.37 29.19
N LEU A 279 -2.30 -14.33 29.03
CA LEU A 279 -1.95 -12.98 29.50
C LEU A 279 -1.70 -12.96 31.01
N ARG A 280 -2.61 -13.54 31.81
CA ARG A 280 -2.46 -13.58 33.28
C ARG A 280 -1.20 -14.34 33.70
N ALA A 281 -0.89 -15.45 33.05
CA ALA A 281 0.33 -16.21 33.30
C ALA A 281 1.59 -15.38 33.00
N ALA A 282 1.58 -14.61 31.91
CA ALA A 282 2.68 -13.69 31.58
C ALA A 282 2.77 -12.50 32.54
N CYS A 283 1.67 -12.00 33.09
CA CYS A 283 1.70 -10.97 34.12
C CYS A 283 2.33 -11.50 35.43
N ALA A 284 2.06 -12.75 35.79
CA ALA A 284 2.61 -13.36 37.00
C ALA A 284 4.14 -13.49 36.95
N SER A 285 4.73 -13.64 35.76
CA SER A 285 6.18 -13.69 35.60
C SER A 285 6.87 -12.32 35.63
N LEU A 286 6.11 -11.21 35.61
CA LEU A 286 6.64 -9.84 35.68
C LEU A 286 6.72 -9.29 37.12
N SER A 287 6.61 -10.14 38.15
CA SER A 287 6.63 -9.74 39.57
C SER A 287 5.62 -8.64 39.92
N ALA A 288 4.47 -8.63 39.25
CA ALA A 288 3.44 -7.62 39.47
C ALA A 288 2.81 -7.75 40.87
N ALA A 289 2.72 -6.63 41.59
CA ALA A 289 2.06 -6.57 42.89
C ALA A 289 0.52 -6.65 42.81
N SER A 290 -0.05 -6.35 41.64
CA SER A 290 -1.49 -6.31 41.38
C SER A 290 -1.88 -7.08 40.12
N ALA A 291 -3.10 -7.62 40.10
CA ALA A 291 -3.66 -8.23 38.91
C ALA A 291 -3.84 -7.21 37.77
N PRO A 292 -3.71 -7.61 36.49
CA PRO A 292 -3.93 -6.70 35.37
C PRO A 292 -5.41 -6.26 35.30
N GLN A 293 -5.63 -4.95 35.11
CA GLN A 293 -6.94 -4.34 34.98
C GLN A 293 -7.43 -4.41 33.53
N ALA A 294 -8.56 -5.07 33.30
CA ALA A 294 -9.18 -5.12 31.98
C ALA A 294 -9.74 -3.74 31.56
N MET A 295 -9.57 -3.41 30.28
CA MET A 295 -10.13 -2.22 29.66
C MET A 295 -11.24 -2.58 28.66
N ALA A 296 -11.94 -1.56 28.15
CA ALA A 296 -12.91 -1.74 27.08
C ALA A 296 -12.25 -2.34 25.82
N ALA A 297 -12.90 -3.33 25.23
CA ALA A 297 -12.42 -3.95 24.01
C ALA A 297 -12.49 -2.98 22.82
N VAL A 298 -11.50 -3.06 21.93
CA VAL A 298 -11.38 -2.21 20.74
C VAL A 298 -11.39 -3.06 19.49
N ASP A 299 -12.33 -2.77 18.58
CA ASP A 299 -12.41 -3.45 17.28
C ASP A 299 -11.56 -2.72 16.24
N HIS A 300 -10.77 -3.49 15.47
CA HIS A 300 -10.05 -3.00 14.30
C HIS A 300 -10.37 -3.90 13.08
N VAL A 301 -10.69 -3.27 11.95
CA VAL A 301 -11.13 -3.98 10.74
C VAL A 301 -9.98 -4.04 9.74
N PHE A 302 -9.57 -5.26 9.38
CA PHE A 302 -8.71 -5.51 8.23
C PHE A 302 -9.57 -5.95 7.03
N THR A 303 -9.00 -5.90 5.82
CA THR A 303 -9.71 -6.32 4.60
C THR A 303 -10.20 -7.78 4.67
N HIS A 304 -9.47 -8.65 5.37
CA HIS A 304 -9.70 -10.10 5.37
C HIS A 304 -10.16 -10.68 6.72
N PHE A 305 -10.18 -9.90 7.82
CA PHE A 305 -10.68 -10.31 9.13
C PHE A 305 -10.94 -9.08 10.02
N ARG A 306 -11.66 -9.27 11.13
CA ARG A 306 -11.79 -8.27 12.19
C ARG A 306 -10.98 -8.71 13.40
N LEU A 307 -10.25 -7.80 14.03
CA LEU A 307 -9.56 -8.05 15.30
C LEU A 307 -10.30 -7.33 16.43
N ARG A 308 -10.77 -8.09 17.41
CA ARG A 308 -11.20 -7.54 18.70
C ARG A 308 -10.04 -7.62 19.67
N MET A 309 -9.48 -6.47 20.01
CA MET A 309 -8.40 -6.35 20.99
C MET A 309 -9.00 -6.21 22.39
N HIS A 310 -8.47 -6.94 23.36
CA HIS A 310 -8.83 -6.89 24.77
C HIS A 310 -7.63 -6.35 25.56
N PRO A 311 -7.52 -5.02 25.76
CA PRO A 311 -6.39 -4.46 26.48
C PRO A 311 -6.50 -4.73 27.98
N CYS A 312 -5.38 -5.03 28.61
CA CYS A 312 -5.26 -5.19 30.05
C CYS A 312 -4.05 -4.39 30.53
N ARG A 313 -4.27 -3.50 31.49
CA ARG A 313 -3.27 -2.59 32.04
C ARG A 313 -2.65 -3.19 33.30
N LEU A 314 -1.34 -3.11 33.42
CA LEU A 314 -0.58 -3.65 34.55
C LEU A 314 0.47 -2.64 34.98
N GLN A 315 0.30 -2.05 36.15
CA GLN A 315 1.32 -1.22 36.78
C GLN A 315 2.29 -2.12 37.55
N LEU A 316 3.56 -2.07 37.19
CA LEU A 316 4.65 -2.69 37.93
C LEU A 316 5.20 -1.71 38.98
N PRO A 317 5.74 -2.22 40.10
CA PRO A 317 6.51 -1.41 41.04
C PRO A 317 7.72 -0.76 40.37
N ASP A 318 8.20 0.35 40.95
CA ASP A 318 9.45 1.00 40.50
C ASP A 318 10.63 0.04 40.65
N GLY A 319 11.59 0.11 39.72
CA GLY A 319 12.72 -0.82 39.63
C GLY A 319 12.36 -2.26 39.22
N ALA A 320 11.07 -2.60 39.05
CA ALA A 320 10.64 -3.94 38.64
C ALA A 320 10.66 -4.14 37.11
N ALA A 321 10.96 -3.11 36.32
CA ALA A 321 11.17 -3.26 34.89
C ALA A 321 12.36 -4.21 34.65
N PRO A 322 12.15 -5.44 34.14
CA PRO A 322 13.27 -6.32 33.86
C PRO A 322 14.16 -5.67 32.81
N ALA A 323 15.48 -5.82 32.97
CA ALA A 323 16.42 -5.53 31.89
C ALA A 323 15.96 -6.32 30.66
N THR A 324 15.66 -5.64 29.56
CA THR A 324 15.20 -6.30 28.34
C THR A 324 16.39 -7.01 27.70
N GLY A 325 16.62 -8.25 28.13
CA GLY A 325 17.68 -9.11 27.59
C GLY A 325 17.36 -9.71 26.21
N HIS A 326 16.16 -9.45 25.68
CA HIS A 326 15.72 -9.93 24.37
C HIS A 326 15.62 -8.76 23.40
N ALA A 327 16.30 -8.89 22.25
CA ALA A 327 16.33 -7.87 21.18
C ALA A 327 14.95 -7.50 20.62
N ASP A 328 13.90 -8.27 20.96
CA ASP A 328 12.52 -8.09 20.50
C ASP A 328 11.60 -7.44 21.55
N ARG A 329 12.09 -7.06 22.73
CA ARG A 329 11.28 -6.35 23.74
C ARG A 329 12.01 -5.11 24.25
N ALA A 330 11.25 -4.06 24.52
CA ALA A 330 11.80 -2.80 25.02
C ALA A 330 10.83 -2.12 25.98
N TRP A 331 11.36 -1.61 27.09
CA TRP A 331 10.66 -0.65 27.96
C TRP A 331 10.85 0.75 27.38
N VAL A 332 9.82 1.24 26.69
CA VAL A 332 9.89 2.48 25.93
C VAL A 332 9.31 3.63 26.76
N PRO A 333 10.05 4.73 26.99
CA PRO A 333 9.50 5.93 27.62
C PRO A 333 8.27 6.43 26.85
N VAL A 334 7.21 6.82 27.56
CA VAL A 334 5.95 7.29 26.94
C VAL A 334 6.18 8.42 25.92
N GLY A 335 7.08 9.36 26.23
CA GLY A 335 7.41 10.47 25.32
C GLY A 335 8.18 10.04 24.05
N GLU A 336 8.76 8.84 24.04
CA GLU A 336 9.53 8.29 22.92
C GLU A 336 8.72 7.32 22.05
N LEU A 337 7.46 7.03 22.41
CA LEU A 337 6.61 6.09 21.67
C LEU A 337 6.51 6.45 20.17
N GLY A 338 6.53 7.73 19.82
CA GLY A 338 6.48 8.17 18.41
C GLY A 338 7.74 7.84 17.58
N ALA A 339 8.83 7.45 18.23
CA ALA A 339 10.03 6.97 17.55
C ALA A 339 9.88 5.51 17.07
N TYR A 340 8.91 4.77 17.63
CA TYR A 340 8.71 3.36 17.31
C TYR A 340 7.64 3.19 16.23
N GLY A 341 7.97 2.45 15.17
CA GLY A 341 7.02 2.09 14.13
C GLY A 341 5.92 1.19 14.69
N MET A 342 4.76 1.77 14.99
CA MET A 342 3.61 1.07 15.59
C MET A 342 2.40 0.97 14.67
N PRO A 343 1.56 -0.08 14.82
CA PRO A 343 0.25 -0.12 14.17
C PRO A 343 -0.64 1.01 14.66
N ALA A 344 -1.35 1.66 13.74
CA ALA A 344 -2.34 2.70 14.04
C ALA A 344 -3.31 2.38 15.21
N PRO A 345 -3.90 1.16 15.34
CA PRO A 345 -4.76 0.87 16.50
C PRO A 345 -4.02 0.85 17.84
N ILE A 346 -2.76 0.45 17.88
CA ILE A 346 -1.95 0.44 19.10
C ILE A 346 -1.50 1.86 19.44
N ALA A 347 -1.00 2.61 18.46
CA ALA A 347 -0.62 4.01 18.65
C ALA A 347 -1.80 4.86 19.16
N ARG A 348 -3.02 4.64 18.63
CA ARG A 348 -4.23 5.31 19.10
C ARG A 348 -4.62 4.90 20.53
N LEU A 349 -4.52 3.62 20.86
CA LEU A 349 -4.80 3.12 22.20
C LEU A 349 -3.87 3.76 23.23
N LEU A 350 -2.56 3.78 22.97
CA LEU A 350 -1.58 4.40 23.87
C LEU A 350 -1.74 5.92 23.92
N GLY A 351 -2.01 6.57 22.78
CA GLY A 351 -2.28 8.01 22.73
C GLY A 351 -3.53 8.43 23.50
N SER A 352 -4.51 7.54 23.69
CA SER A 352 -5.68 7.81 24.53
C SER A 352 -5.43 7.65 26.04
N LEU A 353 -4.30 7.05 26.41
CA LEU A 353 -3.93 6.76 27.80
C LEU A 353 -2.89 7.73 28.36
N TYR A 354 -2.08 8.34 27.49
CA TYR A 354 -1.03 9.25 27.89
C TYR A 354 -1.12 10.55 27.12
N ASP A 355 -1.35 11.66 27.82
CA ASP A 355 -1.49 12.99 27.23
C ASP A 355 -0.20 13.46 26.52
N ASP A 356 0.96 12.96 26.96
CA ASP A 356 2.28 13.25 26.38
C ASP A 356 2.69 12.28 25.25
N ALA A 357 1.87 11.28 24.94
CA ALA A 357 2.17 10.39 23.82
C ALA A 357 1.97 11.16 22.50
N PRO A 358 2.96 11.15 21.58
CA PRO A 358 2.82 11.84 20.32
C PRO A 358 1.59 11.30 19.57
N PRO A 359 0.79 12.18 18.93
CA PRO A 359 -0.40 11.74 18.23
C PRO A 359 -0.03 10.71 17.15
N PRO A 360 -0.91 9.74 16.87
CA PRO A 360 -0.69 8.82 15.76
C PRO A 360 -0.55 9.66 14.48
N ARG A 361 0.66 9.70 13.92
CA ARG A 361 0.98 10.45 12.69
C ARG A 361 0.37 9.79 11.46
#